data_AF-A0A930PZM2-F1
#
_entry.id   AF-A0A930PZM2-F1
#
_cell.length_a   1.000
_cell.length_b   1.000
_cell.length_c   1.000
_cell.angle_alpha   90.00
_cell.angle_beta   90.00
_cell.angle_gamma   90.00
#
_symmetry.space_group_name_H-M   'P 1'
#
loop_
_entity.id
_entity.type
_entity.pdbx_description
1 polymer ?
#
loop_
_entity_poly.entity_id
_entity_poly.type
_entity_poly.pdbx_seq_one_letter_code
_entity_poly.pdbx_strand_id
1 'polypeptide(L)'
;MRTFLIIFWGIFAAFTTVATFYVLINYEVQRWKDKQRQREGIYIRRVNQGEALIMIFTPAFPCLSFVAHIYGPDSLDIGTEILVLSLSVMFLSFLRYVHVAYVKLSPEGIEQRVWSANPKVYPIGAIDSVAYYKTVDVEDQDMVGFYTKSGKQIAAFGPMTHNNYRLLAIVRFRIENERWPDMDNPDDVAQVDFLDRASRTIRYFEDLEKVTGLADVYM
;
A
#
# COMPACT_ATOMS: atom_id res chain seq x y z
N MET A 1 -32.23 19.10 -19.16
CA MET A 1 -31.33 18.22 -18.36
C MET A 1 -30.32 17.46 -19.21
N ARG A 2 -30.72 16.84 -20.33
CA ARG A 2 -29.82 16.05 -21.19
C ARG A 2 -28.51 16.74 -21.57
N THR A 3 -28.56 17.96 -22.12
CA THR A 3 -27.34 18.72 -22.50
C THR A 3 -26.40 18.98 -21.32
N PHE A 4 -26.96 19.28 -20.14
CA PHE A 4 -26.18 19.46 -18.93
C PHE A 4 -25.47 18.17 -18.50
N LEU A 5 -26.18 17.04 -18.51
CA LEU A 5 -25.60 15.72 -18.16
C LEU A 5 -24.51 15.29 -19.15
N ILE A 6 -24.70 15.55 -20.46
CA ILE A 6 -23.66 15.31 -21.47
C ILE A 6 -22.39 16.11 -21.15
N ILE A 7 -22.52 17.40 -20.84
CA ILE A 7 -21.37 18.25 -20.51
C ILE A 7 -20.71 17.76 -19.21
N PHE A 8 -21.49 17.48 -18.17
CA PHE A 8 -21.00 17.00 -16.88
C PHE A 8 -20.22 15.69 -17.03
N TRP A 9 -20.83 14.67 -17.63
CA TRP A 9 -20.21 13.37 -17.81
C TRP A 9 -19.04 13.42 -18.80
N GLY A 10 -19.08 14.30 -19.80
CA GLY A 10 -17.96 14.52 -20.73
C GLY A 10 -16.73 15.11 -20.04
N ILE A 11 -16.92 16.15 -19.22
CA ILE A 11 -15.83 16.73 -18.41
C ILE A 11 -15.29 15.70 -17.43
N PHE A 12 -16.18 14.96 -16.75
CA PHE A 12 -15.78 13.97 -15.76
C PHE A 12 -15.04 12.78 -16.39
N ALA A 13 -15.47 12.31 -17.57
CA ALA A 13 -14.79 11.29 -18.35
C ALA A 13 -13.39 11.74 -18.79
N ALA A 14 -13.26 12.97 -19.30
CA ALA A 14 -11.97 13.52 -19.69
C ALA A 14 -11.02 13.62 -18.49
N PHE A 15 -11.50 14.16 -17.36
CA PHE A 15 -10.71 14.30 -16.13
C PHE A 15 -10.25 12.95 -15.59
N THR A 16 -11.17 11.98 -15.45
CA THR A 16 -10.85 10.64 -14.92
C THR A 16 -9.87 9.91 -15.82
N THR A 17 -10.01 10.04 -17.15
CA THR A 17 -9.07 9.46 -18.12
C THR A 17 -7.66 10.03 -17.97
N VAL A 18 -7.53 11.36 -17.95
CA VAL A 18 -6.22 12.02 -17.79
C VAL A 18 -5.59 11.68 -16.44
N ALA A 19 -6.38 11.69 -15.36
CA ALA A 19 -5.91 11.35 -14.03
C ALA A 19 -5.41 9.89 -13.96
N THR A 20 -6.12 8.95 -14.58
CA THR A 20 -5.70 7.54 -14.64
C THR A 20 -4.36 7.38 -15.33
N PHE A 21 -4.19 7.94 -16.53
CA PHE A 21 -2.90 7.85 -17.23
C PHE A 21 -1.77 8.51 -16.43
N TYR A 22 -2.01 9.69 -15.86
CA TYR A 22 -1.04 10.36 -15.01
C TYR A 22 -0.59 9.48 -13.84
N VAL A 23 -1.55 8.90 -13.09
CA VAL A 23 -1.25 8.06 -11.94
C VAL A 23 -0.50 6.78 -12.34
N LEU A 24 -0.92 6.10 -13.41
CA LEU A 24 -0.27 4.88 -13.89
C LEU A 24 1.16 5.13 -14.36
N ILE A 25 1.38 6.20 -15.14
CA ILE A 25 2.72 6.57 -15.61
C ILE A 25 3.60 6.95 -14.41
N ASN A 26 3.08 7.79 -13.51
CA ASN A 26 3.82 8.20 -12.33
C ASN A 26 4.16 7.00 -11.43
N TYR A 27 3.22 6.05 -11.28
CA TYR A 27 3.43 4.81 -10.55
C TYR A 27 4.58 4.00 -11.13
N GLU A 28 4.60 3.73 -12.45
CA GLU A 28 5.68 2.94 -13.06
C GLU A 28 7.03 3.66 -13.04
N VAL A 29 7.03 4.99 -13.28
CA VAL A 29 8.25 5.81 -13.18
C VAL A 29 8.81 5.80 -11.76
N GLN A 30 7.96 5.96 -10.74
CA GLN A 30 8.38 5.89 -9.34
C GLN A 30 8.86 4.51 -8.97
N ARG A 31 8.18 3.44 -9.41
CA ARG A 31 8.60 2.06 -9.17
C ARG A 31 9.97 1.76 -9.78
N TRP A 32 10.28 2.31 -10.95
CA TRP A 32 11.62 2.22 -11.53
C TRP A 32 12.67 2.94 -10.69
N LYS A 33 12.39 4.17 -10.23
CA LYS A 33 13.28 4.91 -9.33
C LYS A 33 13.46 4.20 -7.98
N ASP A 34 12.41 3.59 -7.45
CA ASP A 34 12.45 2.87 -6.18
C ASP A 34 13.34 1.62 -6.28
N LYS A 35 13.36 0.93 -7.43
CA LYS A 35 14.34 -0.16 -7.69
C LYS A 35 15.79 0.33 -7.72
N GLN A 36 16.03 1.57 -8.11
CA GLN A 36 17.37 2.17 -8.06
C GLN A 36 17.74 2.51 -6.61
N ARG A 37 16.84 3.18 -5.87
CA ARG A 37 17.02 3.52 -4.45
C ARG A 37 17.17 2.30 -3.55
N GLN A 38 16.59 1.17 -3.95
CA GLN A 38 16.82 -0.10 -3.28
C GLN A 38 18.30 -0.49 -3.24
N ARG A 39 19.08 -0.15 -4.29
CA ARG A 39 20.53 -0.38 -4.33
C ARG A 39 21.31 0.58 -3.42
N GLU A 40 20.68 1.68 -3.04
CA GLU A 40 21.21 2.70 -2.11
C GLU A 40 20.75 2.42 -0.67
N GLY A 41 20.19 1.25 -0.38
CA GLY A 41 19.71 0.87 0.95
C GLY A 41 18.37 1.50 1.36
N ILE A 42 17.72 2.26 0.48
CA ILE A 42 16.40 2.88 0.73
C ILE A 42 15.32 2.03 0.06
N TYR A 43 14.53 1.33 0.88
CA TYR A 43 13.52 0.39 0.40
C TYR A 43 12.15 1.05 0.42
N ILE A 44 11.62 1.39 -0.77
CA ILE A 44 10.28 1.97 -0.92
C ILE A 44 9.37 0.92 -1.57
N ARG A 45 8.28 0.58 -0.90
CA ARG A 45 7.26 -0.36 -1.39
C ARG A 45 5.95 0.38 -1.60
N ARG A 46 5.31 0.15 -2.74
CA ARG A 46 4.03 0.74 -3.14
C ARG A 46 2.98 -0.34 -3.31
N VAL A 47 1.74 0.08 -3.56
CA VAL A 47 0.61 -0.78 -3.98
C VAL A 47 1.02 -1.74 -5.10
N ASN A 48 0.45 -2.94 -5.14
CA ASN A 48 0.86 -3.96 -6.10
C ASN A 48 0.58 -3.51 -7.56
N GLN A 49 1.39 -4.00 -8.51
CA GLN A 49 1.23 -3.65 -9.92
C GLN A 49 -0.13 -4.11 -10.46
N GLY A 50 -0.62 -5.27 -10.03
CA GLY A 50 -1.95 -5.76 -10.42
C GLY A 50 -3.08 -4.82 -9.99
N GLU A 51 -3.03 -4.36 -8.73
CA GLU A 51 -3.99 -3.39 -8.19
C GLU A 51 -3.88 -2.03 -8.89
N ALA A 52 -2.67 -1.57 -9.20
CA ALA A 52 -2.46 -0.36 -9.98
C ALA A 52 -3.07 -0.49 -11.39
N LEU A 53 -2.83 -1.61 -12.08
CA LEU A 53 -3.34 -1.87 -13.43
C LEU A 53 -4.87 -1.94 -13.50
N ILE A 54 -5.54 -2.49 -12.47
CA ILE A 54 -7.00 -2.48 -12.38
C ILE A 54 -7.55 -1.04 -12.46
N MET A 55 -6.78 -0.04 -12.02
CA MET A 55 -7.21 1.35 -12.11
C MET A 55 -7.29 1.93 -13.53
N ILE A 56 -6.89 1.18 -14.56
CA ILE A 56 -7.20 1.51 -15.95
C ILE A 56 -8.71 1.60 -16.21
N PHE A 57 -9.53 0.93 -15.38
CA PHE A 57 -10.99 0.95 -15.47
C PHE A 57 -11.64 2.16 -14.78
N THR A 58 -10.89 3.02 -14.07
CA THR A 58 -11.47 4.24 -13.44
C THR A 58 -12.31 5.11 -14.39
N PRO A 59 -11.92 5.38 -15.66
CA PRO A 59 -12.74 6.15 -16.58
C PRO A 59 -13.93 5.36 -17.18
N ALA A 60 -14.06 4.05 -16.93
CA ALA A 60 -15.08 3.23 -17.59
C ALA A 60 -16.51 3.74 -17.31
N PHE A 61 -16.86 3.96 -16.04
CA PHE A 61 -18.20 4.42 -15.66
C PHE A 61 -18.52 5.83 -16.19
N PRO A 62 -17.64 6.84 -16.02
CA PRO A 62 -17.85 8.16 -16.63
C PRO A 62 -17.99 8.12 -18.16
N CYS A 63 -17.14 7.37 -18.86
CA CYS A 63 -17.18 7.24 -20.31
C CYS A 63 -18.46 6.56 -20.78
N LEU A 64 -18.88 5.47 -20.13
CA LEU A 64 -20.12 4.78 -20.45
C LEU A 64 -21.33 5.70 -20.24
N SER A 65 -21.35 6.47 -19.14
CA SER A 65 -22.43 7.43 -18.88
C SER A 65 -22.48 8.53 -19.94
N PHE A 66 -21.32 9.07 -20.33
CA PHE A 66 -21.23 10.08 -21.39
C PHE A 66 -21.78 9.55 -22.72
N VAL A 67 -21.38 8.35 -23.14
CA VAL A 67 -21.88 7.69 -24.35
C VAL A 67 -23.38 7.42 -24.26
N ALA A 68 -23.87 6.96 -23.10
CA ALA A 68 -25.29 6.69 -22.86
C ALA A 68 -26.15 7.95 -23.01
N HIS A 69 -25.67 9.12 -22.61
CA HIS A 69 -26.44 10.36 -22.82
C HIS A 69 -26.41 10.90 -24.26
N ILE A 70 -25.38 10.56 -25.03
CA ILE A 70 -25.31 10.91 -26.46
C ILE A 70 -26.26 10.02 -27.25
N TYR A 71 -26.15 8.70 -27.11
CA TYR A 71 -26.81 7.73 -27.99
C TYR A 71 -27.99 6.98 -27.37
N GLY A 72 -28.11 7.00 -26.04
CA GLY A 72 -29.15 6.29 -25.31
C GLY A 72 -30.47 7.06 -25.20
N PRO A 73 -31.39 6.57 -24.35
CA PRO A 73 -32.71 7.16 -24.16
C PRO A 73 -32.64 8.60 -23.63
N ASP A 74 -33.73 9.37 -23.82
CA ASP A 74 -33.77 10.81 -23.55
C ASP A 74 -33.37 11.21 -22.12
N SER A 75 -33.53 10.31 -21.15
CA SER A 75 -33.01 10.43 -19.79
C SER A 75 -32.84 9.05 -19.16
N LEU A 76 -31.69 8.80 -18.52
CA LEU A 76 -31.55 7.70 -17.57
C LEU A 76 -32.35 8.02 -16.30
N ASP A 77 -32.80 6.97 -15.60
CA ASP A 77 -33.43 7.15 -14.30
C ASP A 77 -32.44 7.75 -13.28
N ILE A 78 -32.94 8.59 -12.37
CA ILE A 78 -32.14 9.27 -11.36
C ILE A 78 -31.37 8.25 -10.48
N GLY A 79 -31.96 7.08 -10.19
CA GLY A 79 -31.29 6.02 -9.45
C GLY A 79 -30.06 5.48 -10.18
N THR A 80 -30.12 5.41 -11.51
CA THR A 80 -28.98 4.97 -12.34
C THR A 80 -27.85 6.00 -12.32
N GLU A 81 -28.17 7.30 -12.43
CA GLU A 81 -27.19 8.38 -12.33
C GLU A 81 -26.43 8.34 -11.00
N ILE A 82 -27.17 8.19 -9.89
CA ILE A 82 -26.60 8.13 -8.55
C ILE A 82 -25.68 6.92 -8.41
N LEU A 83 -26.09 5.75 -8.94
CA LEU A 83 -25.27 4.54 -8.89
C LEU A 83 -23.96 4.71 -9.68
N VAL A 84 -24.04 5.19 -10.93
CA VAL A 84 -22.87 5.38 -11.79
C VAL A 84 -21.91 6.41 -11.19
N LEU A 85 -22.44 7.50 -10.61
CA LEU A 85 -21.64 8.50 -9.92
C LEU A 85 -20.94 7.90 -8.69
N SER A 86 -21.68 7.12 -7.89
CA SER A 86 -21.13 6.47 -6.69
C SER A 86 -19.99 5.50 -7.03
N LEU A 87 -20.17 4.67 -8.07
CA LEU A 87 -19.13 3.78 -8.57
C LEU A 87 -17.92 4.56 -9.09
N SER A 88 -18.13 5.65 -9.81
CA SER A 88 -17.04 6.50 -10.31
C SER A 88 -16.22 7.12 -9.17
N VAL A 89 -16.89 7.63 -8.13
CA VAL A 89 -16.24 8.19 -6.93
C VAL A 89 -15.47 7.12 -6.16
N MET A 90 -16.01 5.91 -6.05
CA MET A 90 -15.32 4.77 -5.45
C MET A 90 -14.02 4.45 -6.21
N PHE A 91 -14.06 4.34 -7.54
CA PHE A 91 -12.86 4.09 -8.35
C PHE A 91 -11.84 5.24 -8.28
N LEU A 92 -12.28 6.49 -8.17
CA LEU A 92 -11.37 7.62 -7.94
C LEU A 92 -10.69 7.56 -6.57
N SER A 93 -11.40 7.08 -5.55
CA SER A 93 -10.85 6.86 -4.21
C SER A 93 -9.74 5.80 -4.24
N PHE A 94 -9.95 4.70 -4.97
CA PHE A 94 -8.91 3.69 -5.19
C PHE A 94 -7.75 4.20 -6.05
N LEU A 95 -8.01 5.01 -7.09
CA LEU A 95 -6.95 5.64 -7.88
C LEU A 95 -6.07 6.55 -7.01
N ARG A 96 -6.67 7.33 -6.10
CA ARG A 96 -5.93 8.14 -5.12
C ARG A 96 -5.11 7.27 -4.18
N TYR A 97 -5.67 6.16 -3.71
CA TYR A 97 -4.93 5.20 -2.88
C TYR A 97 -3.68 4.69 -3.61
N VAL A 98 -3.80 4.23 -4.86
CA VAL A 98 -2.64 3.80 -5.68
C VAL A 98 -1.60 4.91 -5.84
N HIS A 99 -2.04 6.16 -6.01
CA HIS A 99 -1.14 7.29 -6.19
C HIS A 99 -0.38 7.68 -4.91
N VAL A 100 -1.03 7.57 -3.74
CA VAL A 100 -0.52 8.13 -2.48
C VAL A 100 0.11 7.06 -1.57
N ALA A 101 -0.37 5.82 -1.63
CA ALA A 101 0.00 4.79 -0.69
C ALA A 101 1.42 4.25 -0.97
N TYR A 102 2.32 4.47 -0.01
CA TYR A 102 3.66 3.89 0.00
C TYR A 102 4.16 3.69 1.44
N VAL A 103 5.02 2.69 1.60
CA VAL A 103 5.81 2.46 2.81
C VAL A 103 7.28 2.60 2.41
N LYS A 104 7.99 3.51 3.07
CA LYS A 104 9.43 3.71 2.89
C LYS A 104 10.15 3.24 4.16
N LEU A 105 11.14 2.39 3.94
CA LEU A 105 12.10 1.92 4.93
C LEU A 105 13.44 2.57 4.56
N SER A 106 13.92 3.45 5.43
CA SER A 106 15.23 4.11 5.31
C SER A 106 16.01 3.93 6.61
N PRO A 107 17.34 4.17 6.61
CA PRO A 107 18.13 4.20 7.84
C PRO A 107 17.55 5.14 8.91
N GLU A 108 16.91 6.23 8.49
CA GLU A 108 16.24 7.20 9.37
C GLU A 108 14.95 6.67 10.04
N GLY A 109 14.36 5.59 9.53
CA GLY A 109 13.11 5.04 10.05
C GLY A 109 12.14 4.52 9.00
N ILE A 110 10.94 4.20 9.47
CA ILE A 110 9.79 3.72 8.72
C ILE A 110 8.88 4.92 8.46
N GLU A 111 8.77 5.33 7.20
CA GLU A 111 7.77 6.30 6.78
C GLU A 111 6.58 5.57 6.16
N GLN A 112 5.39 5.85 6.66
CA GLN A 112 4.16 5.32 6.10
C GLN A 112 3.27 6.44 5.59
N ARG A 113 2.80 6.30 4.35
CA ARG A 113 1.73 7.10 3.77
C ARG A 113 0.68 6.15 3.23
N VAL A 114 -0.53 6.19 3.81
CA VAL A 114 -1.65 5.34 3.37
C VAL A 114 -2.71 6.18 2.67
N TRP A 115 -3.17 7.24 3.36
CA TRP A 115 -4.28 8.09 2.91
C TRP A 115 -4.06 9.58 3.18
N SER A 116 -3.35 9.91 4.27
CA SER A 116 -3.10 11.29 4.71
C SER A 116 -2.05 12.01 3.86
N ALA A 117 -2.17 13.34 3.79
CA ALA A 117 -1.20 14.20 3.15
C ALA A 117 0.17 14.15 3.85
N ASN A 118 0.20 13.96 5.17
CA ASN A 118 1.43 13.94 5.97
C ASN A 118 1.91 12.50 6.20
N PRO A 119 3.16 12.17 5.83
CA PRO A 119 3.76 10.88 6.17
C PRO A 119 3.94 10.78 7.68
N LYS A 120 3.64 9.61 8.26
CA LYS A 120 4.03 9.31 9.65
C LYS A 120 5.40 8.65 9.63
N VAL A 121 6.34 9.18 10.39
CA VAL A 121 7.70 8.64 10.51
C VAL A 121 7.86 8.02 11.90
N TYR A 122 8.30 6.77 11.95
CA TYR A 122 8.66 6.07 13.18
C TYR A 122 10.10 5.58 13.08
N PRO A 123 10.96 5.80 14.08
CA PRO A 123 12.28 5.18 14.07
C PRO A 123 12.15 3.66 14.18
N ILE A 124 13.08 2.90 13.59
CA ILE A 124 13.04 1.42 13.59
C ILE A 124 12.97 0.88 15.03
N GLY A 125 13.73 1.48 15.95
CA GLY A 125 13.73 1.12 17.37
C GLY A 125 12.43 1.43 18.14
N ALA A 126 11.44 2.10 17.52
CA ALA A 126 10.13 2.28 18.16
C ALA A 126 9.25 1.02 18.10
N ILE A 127 9.60 0.02 17.28
CA ILE A 127 8.88 -1.26 17.24
C ILE A 127 9.16 -1.99 18.55
N ASP A 128 8.10 -2.17 19.32
CA ASP A 128 8.14 -2.91 20.57
C ASP A 128 7.55 -4.30 20.43
N SER A 129 6.45 -4.40 19.68
CA SER A 129 5.77 -5.68 19.49
C SER A 129 5.32 -5.92 18.07
N VAL A 130 5.33 -7.21 17.72
CA VAL A 130 4.85 -7.74 16.45
C VAL A 130 3.83 -8.80 16.77
N ALA A 131 2.63 -8.67 16.21
CA ALA A 131 1.55 -9.64 16.36
C ALA A 131 1.18 -10.22 15.00
N TYR A 132 1.15 -11.55 14.92
CA TYR A 132 0.64 -12.31 13.80
C TYR A 132 -0.83 -12.62 14.06
N TYR A 133 -1.69 -12.18 13.15
CA TYR A 133 -3.12 -12.48 13.17
C TYR A 133 -3.38 -13.51 12.08
N LYS A 134 -3.56 -14.76 12.51
CA LYS A 134 -4.00 -15.83 11.63
C LYS A 134 -5.50 -15.69 11.42
N THR A 135 -5.91 -15.44 10.19
CA THR A 135 -7.33 -15.34 9.84
C THR A 135 -7.90 -16.75 9.73
N VAL A 136 -9.09 -16.97 10.29
CA VAL A 136 -9.71 -18.30 10.38
C VAL A 136 -10.34 -18.71 9.04
N ASP A 137 -10.68 -17.72 8.19
CA ASP A 137 -11.24 -17.95 6.86
C ASP A 137 -10.16 -18.03 5.78
N VAL A 138 -10.33 -18.99 4.86
CA VAL A 138 -9.41 -19.27 3.74
C VAL A 138 -9.34 -18.10 2.74
N GLU A 139 -10.33 -17.20 2.78
CA GLU A 139 -10.40 -16.00 1.94
C GLU A 139 -9.72 -14.77 2.58
N ASP A 140 -9.64 -14.73 3.92
CA ASP A 140 -9.00 -13.64 4.64
C ASP A 140 -7.50 -13.91 4.73
N GLN A 141 -6.71 -12.88 4.47
CA GLN A 141 -5.26 -12.99 4.42
C GLN A 141 -4.68 -12.76 5.81
N ASP A 142 -3.76 -13.63 6.23
CA ASP A 142 -2.98 -13.44 7.46
C ASP A 142 -2.44 -12.02 7.53
N MET A 143 -2.47 -11.40 8.70
CA MET A 143 -2.02 -10.02 8.89
C MET A 143 -0.93 -9.95 9.95
N VAL A 144 0.07 -9.11 9.72
CA VAL A 144 1.07 -8.78 10.75
C VAL A 144 0.91 -7.32 11.14
N GLY A 145 0.74 -7.08 12.44
CA GLY A 145 0.73 -5.76 13.04
C GLY A 145 2.02 -5.46 13.80
N PHE A 146 2.55 -4.25 13.62
CA PHE A 146 3.71 -3.70 14.34
C PHE A 146 3.23 -2.59 15.26
N TYR A 147 3.64 -2.60 16.52
CA TYR A 147 3.17 -1.68 17.55
C TYR A 147 4.32 -1.08 18.37
N THR A 148 4.12 0.13 18.86
CA THR A 148 4.99 0.78 19.85
C THR A 148 4.73 0.25 21.26
N LYS A 149 5.60 0.59 22.22
CA LYS A 149 5.39 0.33 23.67
C LYS A 149 4.05 0.83 24.20
N SER A 150 3.56 1.94 23.64
CA SER A 150 2.26 2.53 23.99
C SER A 150 1.06 1.83 23.32
N GLY A 151 1.29 0.75 22.57
CA GLY A 151 0.25 0.03 21.82
C GLY A 151 -0.19 0.73 20.54
N LYS A 152 0.50 1.79 20.10
CA LYS A 152 0.15 2.51 18.87
C LYS A 152 0.62 1.70 17.65
N GLN A 153 -0.29 1.49 16.70
CA GLN A 153 0.03 0.78 15.47
C GLN A 153 0.99 1.61 14.59
N ILE A 154 2.11 1.01 14.25
CA ILE A 154 3.18 1.54 13.38
C ILE A 154 2.88 1.18 11.93
N ALA A 155 2.58 -0.10 11.69
CA ALA A 155 2.21 -0.63 10.38
C ALA A 155 1.37 -1.91 10.56
N ALA A 156 0.50 -2.20 9.60
CA ALA A 156 -0.07 -3.53 9.44
C ALA A 156 -0.19 -3.86 7.96
N PHE A 157 0.15 -5.11 7.61
CA PHE A 157 0.06 -5.59 6.25
C PHE A 157 -0.09 -7.11 6.23
N GLY A 158 -0.72 -7.61 5.17
CA GLY A 158 -0.73 -9.04 4.87
C GLY A 158 0.61 -9.49 4.29
N PRO A 159 1.32 -10.48 4.90
CA PRO A 159 2.62 -10.93 4.42
C PRO A 159 2.52 -11.51 3.00
N MET A 160 1.46 -12.27 2.73
CA MET A 160 1.28 -13.04 1.49
C MET A 160 0.87 -12.16 0.29
N THR A 161 0.01 -11.17 0.52
CA THR A 161 -0.60 -10.35 -0.54
C THR A 161 0.31 -9.27 -1.06
N HIS A 162 1.07 -8.65 -0.14
CA HIS A 162 1.89 -7.48 -0.44
C HIS A 162 3.38 -7.84 -0.59
N ASN A 163 3.75 -9.13 -0.37
CA ASN A 163 5.11 -9.63 -0.45
C ASN A 163 6.06 -8.72 0.36
N ASN A 164 5.61 -8.36 1.56
CA ASN A 164 6.21 -7.32 2.41
C ASN A 164 6.94 -7.97 3.58
N TYR A 165 8.04 -8.67 3.30
CA TYR A 165 8.77 -9.44 4.31
C TYR A 165 9.92 -8.67 4.95
N ARG A 166 10.29 -7.52 4.41
CA ARG A 166 11.50 -6.82 4.84
C ARG A 166 11.41 -6.33 6.27
N LEU A 167 10.25 -5.80 6.69
CA LEU A 167 10.07 -5.35 8.07
C LEU A 167 10.06 -6.55 9.04
N LEU A 168 9.50 -7.69 8.63
CA LEU A 168 9.60 -8.95 9.37
C LEU A 168 11.05 -9.43 9.45
N ALA A 169 11.82 -9.32 8.36
CA ALA A 169 13.24 -9.68 8.31
C ALA A 169 14.09 -8.81 9.24
N ILE A 170 13.83 -7.50 9.29
CA ILE A 170 14.48 -6.56 10.23
C ILE A 170 14.16 -6.93 11.68
N VAL A 171 12.89 -7.25 12.00
CA VAL A 171 12.52 -7.67 13.35
C VAL A 171 13.13 -9.03 13.69
N ARG A 172 13.17 -9.96 12.75
CA ARG A 172 13.82 -11.26 12.95
C ARG A 172 15.31 -11.10 13.20
N PHE A 173 16.00 -10.25 12.44
CA PHE A 173 17.39 -9.88 12.70
C PHE A 173 17.55 -9.37 14.14
N ARG A 174 16.66 -8.49 14.59
CA ARG A 174 16.68 -7.95 15.96
C ARG A 174 16.53 -9.03 17.04
N ILE A 175 15.70 -10.05 16.78
CA ILE A 175 15.51 -11.18 17.71
C ILE A 175 16.74 -12.09 17.70
N GLU A 176 17.28 -12.42 16.51
CA GLU A 176 18.40 -13.35 16.37
C GLU A 176 19.75 -12.75 16.82
N ASN A 177 19.97 -11.44 16.64
CA ASN A 177 21.24 -10.77 16.94
C ASN A 177 21.19 -9.86 18.17
N GLU A 178 20.06 -9.78 18.86
CA GLU A 178 19.82 -8.92 20.03
C GLU A 178 20.07 -7.41 19.83
N ARG A 179 20.23 -6.96 18.58
CA ARG A 179 20.42 -5.55 18.19
C ARG A 179 19.69 -5.23 16.90
N TRP A 180 19.35 -3.96 16.69
CA TRP A 180 18.79 -3.53 15.40
C TRP A 180 19.87 -3.58 14.30
N PRO A 181 19.50 -3.91 13.04
CA PRO A 181 20.45 -3.89 11.95
C PRO A 181 20.87 -2.46 11.64
N ASP A 182 22.16 -2.27 11.40
CA ASP A 182 22.71 -1.04 10.85
C ASP A 182 22.55 -1.10 9.33
N MET A 183 21.62 -0.30 8.79
CA MET A 183 21.32 -0.31 7.36
C MET A 183 22.42 0.37 6.52
N ASP A 184 23.41 1.01 7.15
CA ASP A 184 24.61 1.53 6.49
C ASP A 184 25.74 0.48 6.46
N ASN A 185 25.62 -0.62 7.21
CA ASN A 185 26.57 -1.74 7.20
C ASN A 185 26.16 -2.79 6.13
N PRO A 186 27.00 -3.04 5.11
CA PRO A 186 26.67 -4.00 4.05
C PRO A 186 26.44 -5.44 4.55
N ASP A 187 27.08 -5.85 5.64
CA ASP A 187 26.92 -7.21 6.19
C ASP A 187 25.53 -7.40 6.83
N ASP A 188 25.07 -6.39 7.58
CA ASP A 188 23.75 -6.37 8.17
C ASP A 188 22.66 -6.34 7.08
N VAL A 189 22.87 -5.54 6.03
CA VAL A 189 21.99 -5.49 4.86
C VAL A 189 21.92 -6.86 4.18
N ALA A 190 23.04 -7.53 3.99
CA ALA A 190 23.08 -8.87 3.39
C ALA A 190 22.33 -9.91 4.23
N GLN A 191 22.44 -9.83 5.56
CA GLN A 191 21.71 -10.72 6.47
C GLN A 191 20.20 -10.43 6.45
N VAL A 192 19.79 -9.17 6.44
CA VAL A 192 18.37 -8.79 6.27
C VAL A 192 17.84 -9.26 4.92
N ASP A 193 18.60 -9.10 3.83
CA ASP A 193 18.23 -9.57 2.49
C ASP A 193 18.10 -11.10 2.42
N PHE A 194 18.92 -11.83 3.18
CA PHE A 194 18.80 -13.28 3.33
C PHE A 194 17.51 -13.68 4.06
N LEU A 195 17.13 -12.91 5.09
CA LEU A 195 15.91 -13.09 5.88
C LEU A 195 14.64 -12.59 5.17
N ASP A 196 14.75 -11.71 4.17
CA ASP A 196 13.64 -11.15 3.34
C ASP A 196 13.01 -12.20 2.39
N ARG A 197 13.35 -13.49 2.54
CA ARG A 197 12.80 -14.59 1.74
C ARG A 197 11.59 -15.25 2.39
N ALA A 198 10.42 -14.75 1.97
CA ALA A 198 9.02 -15.21 2.10
C ALA A 198 8.70 -16.38 3.06
N SER A 199 9.16 -17.61 2.82
CA SER A 199 8.59 -18.78 3.52
C SER A 199 9.12 -19.00 4.94
N ARG A 200 10.40 -18.69 5.21
CA ARG A 200 11.01 -19.00 6.51
C ARG A 200 10.73 -17.95 7.57
N THR A 201 10.54 -16.70 7.16
CA THR A 201 10.32 -15.60 8.08
C THR A 201 8.85 -15.53 8.50
N ILE A 202 7.89 -15.79 7.61
CA ILE A 202 6.48 -15.89 8.00
C ILE A 202 6.28 -17.00 9.03
N ARG A 203 6.74 -18.23 8.74
CA ARG A 203 6.62 -19.36 9.66
C ARG A 203 7.18 -19.07 11.04
N TYR A 204 8.31 -18.37 11.10
CA TYR A 204 8.92 -17.95 12.36
C TYR A 204 7.97 -17.08 13.21
N PHE A 205 7.27 -16.12 12.60
CA PHE A 205 6.31 -15.27 13.33
C PHE A 205 4.94 -15.93 13.51
N GLU A 206 4.54 -16.84 12.62
CA GLU A 206 3.35 -17.68 12.79
C GLU A 206 3.48 -18.56 14.04
N ASP A 207 4.64 -19.22 14.21
CA ASP A 207 4.92 -20.08 15.38
C ASP A 207 5.01 -19.27 16.69
N LEU A 208 5.46 -18.02 16.61
CA LEU A 208 5.60 -17.15 17.79
C LEU A 208 4.31 -16.45 18.20
N GLU A 209 3.35 -16.27 17.28
CA GLU A 209 2.10 -15.50 17.39
C GLU A 209 2.25 -14.03 17.79
N LYS A 210 3.01 -13.73 18.85
CA LYS A 210 3.29 -12.37 19.34
C LYS A 210 4.66 -12.29 19.98
N VAL A 211 5.44 -11.30 19.55
CA VAL A 211 6.73 -10.93 20.16
C VAL A 211 6.61 -9.54 20.77
N THR A 212 7.16 -9.32 21.97
CA THR A 212 7.10 -8.06 22.73
C THR A 212 8.47 -7.72 23.33
N GLY A 213 8.70 -6.45 23.69
CA GLY A 213 9.95 -6.02 24.34
C GLY A 213 11.10 -5.78 23.37
N LEU A 214 10.82 -5.63 22.07
CA LEU A 214 11.83 -5.40 21.03
C LEU A 214 12.47 -4.00 21.12
N ALA A 215 11.73 -3.04 21.68
CA ALA A 215 12.18 -1.67 21.86
C ALA A 215 13.11 -1.51 23.07
N ASP A 216 13.15 -2.49 23.98
CA ASP A 216 14.12 -2.55 25.06
C ASP A 216 15.42 -3.16 24.53
N VAL A 217 16.39 -2.30 24.23
CA VAL A 217 17.77 -2.73 24.03
C VAL A 217 18.39 -2.81 25.42
N TYR A 218 18.75 -4.00 25.88
CA TYR A 218 19.64 -4.13 27.03
C TYR A 218 20.96 -3.45 26.64
N MET A 219 21.19 -2.24 27.16
CA MET A 219 22.51 -1.61 27.17
C MET A 219 23.42 -2.34 28.15
#